data_AF-A0A7V8YXZ2-F1
#
_entry.id   AF-A0A7V8YXZ2-F1
#
_cell.length_a   1.000
_cell.length_b   1.000
_cell.length_c   1.000
_cell.angle_alpha   90.00
_cell.angle_beta   90.00
_cell.angle_gamma   90.00
#
_symmetry.space_group_name_H-M   'P 1'
#
loop_
_entity.id
_entity.type
_entity.pdbx_description
1 polymer ?
#
loop_
_entity_poly.entity_id
_entity_poly.type
_entity_poly.pdbx_seq_one_letter_code
_entity_poly.pdbx_strand_id
1 'polypeptide(L)'
;MAESESDNHKKQTFSGLATHLSRLPVDKKRAALEMSAALAGVSLRVSREFVEAVPKAAIILSADDLRNWAEMGRRLAMGNAETGARFFAAGVDELAKIPKRARPYVFQICTRQLVLSSSIALETFHLIPQIAQIIKDDELLTGILKLAVEIANRSAKHSSEFLQNTPSIAAALDVFGD
;
A
#
# COMPACT_ATOMS: atom_id res chain seq x y z
N MET A 1 -45.37 0.97 7.10
CA MET A 1 -44.50 0.57 8.22
C MET A 1 -43.24 0.00 7.62
N ALA A 2 -42.16 0.76 7.67
CA ALA A 2 -40.84 0.36 7.17
C ALA A 2 -40.02 -0.07 8.39
N GLU A 3 -39.76 -1.36 8.53
CA GLU A 3 -38.75 -1.84 9.45
C GLU A 3 -37.47 -2.08 8.66
N SER A 4 -36.47 -1.32 9.06
CA SER A 4 -35.15 -1.17 8.48
C SER A 4 -34.34 -2.46 8.52
N GLU A 5 -33.80 -2.84 7.36
CA GLU A 5 -32.57 -3.62 7.23
C GLU A 5 -31.43 -2.89 7.95
N SER A 6 -31.21 -3.19 9.23
CA SER A 6 -30.03 -2.69 9.97
C SER A 6 -28.90 -3.70 9.87
N ASP A 7 -28.18 -3.61 8.75
CA ASP A 7 -26.73 -3.58 8.64
C ASP A 7 -25.93 -4.38 9.69
N ASN A 8 -25.58 -5.61 9.33
CA ASN A 8 -24.76 -6.53 10.11
C ASN A 8 -23.25 -6.18 9.99
N HIS A 9 -22.87 -4.95 10.34
CA HIS A 9 -21.47 -4.63 10.62
C HIS A 9 -21.14 -5.02 12.06
N LYS A 10 -20.94 -6.32 12.29
CA LYS A 10 -20.32 -6.83 13.52
C LYS A 10 -18.92 -6.23 13.64
N LYS A 11 -18.82 -5.12 14.37
CA LYS A 11 -17.54 -4.54 14.83
C LYS A 11 -16.72 -5.67 15.45
N GLN A 12 -15.61 -6.04 14.81
CA GLN A 12 -14.74 -7.08 15.36
C GLN A 12 -14.27 -6.64 16.74
N THR A 13 -14.47 -7.50 17.74
CA THR A 13 -13.98 -7.26 19.10
C THR A 13 -12.46 -7.39 19.11
N PHE A 14 -11.78 -6.64 19.99
CA PHE A 14 -10.32 -6.72 20.15
C PHE A 14 -9.80 -8.16 20.37
N SER A 15 -10.61 -9.03 21.00
CA SER A 15 -10.33 -10.46 21.16
C SER A 15 -10.32 -11.25 19.83
N GLY A 16 -11.22 -10.90 18.90
CA GLY A 16 -11.25 -11.47 17.55
C GLY A 16 -10.01 -11.08 16.76
N LEU A 17 -9.62 -9.80 16.84
CA LEU A 17 -8.40 -9.29 16.21
C LEU A 17 -7.14 -9.99 16.73
N ALA A 18 -7.04 -10.19 18.04
CA ALA A 18 -5.94 -10.93 18.66
C ALA A 18 -5.86 -12.39 18.18
N THR A 19 -7.01 -13.03 17.94
CA THR A 19 -7.07 -14.41 17.41
C THR A 19 -6.64 -14.49 15.96
N HIS A 20 -6.93 -13.48 15.13
CA HIS A 20 -6.47 -13.45 13.75
C HIS A 20 -4.96 -13.20 13.65
N LEU A 21 -4.42 -12.28 14.46
CA LEU A 21 -2.98 -12.02 14.51
C LEU A 21 -2.17 -13.22 15.02
N SER A 22 -2.74 -14.06 15.89
CA SER A 22 -2.04 -15.23 16.43
C SER A 22 -1.75 -16.31 15.38
N ARG A 23 -2.53 -16.35 14.29
CA ARG A 23 -2.40 -17.32 13.19
C ARG A 23 -1.40 -16.92 12.11
N LEU A 24 -0.84 -15.71 12.18
CA LEU A 24 0.14 -15.24 11.20
C LEU A 24 1.51 -15.91 11.40
N PRO A 25 2.31 -16.06 10.33
CA PRO A 25 3.73 -16.39 10.44
C PRO A 25 4.45 -15.44 11.43
N VAL A 26 5.43 -15.97 12.16
CA VAL A 26 6.06 -15.29 13.30
C VAL A 26 6.65 -13.91 12.94
N ASP A 27 7.27 -13.81 11.77
CA ASP A 27 7.83 -12.59 11.21
C ASP A 27 6.76 -11.53 10.90
N LYS A 28 5.67 -11.93 10.24
CA LYS A 28 4.54 -11.04 9.93
C LYS A 28 3.78 -10.62 11.18
N LYS A 29 3.61 -11.54 12.14
CA LYS A 29 3.01 -11.24 13.45
C LYS A 29 3.85 -10.20 14.20
N ARG A 30 5.17 -10.35 14.23
CA ARG A 30 6.07 -9.37 14.87
C ARG A 30 5.95 -8.00 14.21
N ALA A 31 6.01 -7.95 12.87
CA ALA A 31 5.82 -6.71 12.10
C ALA A 31 4.47 -6.06 12.40
N ALA A 32 3.37 -6.82 12.42
CA ALA A 32 2.05 -6.32 12.72
C ALA A 32 1.94 -5.75 14.15
N LEU A 33 2.49 -6.44 15.15
CA LEU A 33 2.45 -5.98 16.54
C LEU A 33 3.26 -4.69 16.74
N GLU A 34 4.48 -4.66 16.24
CA GLU A 34 5.37 -3.48 16.27
C GLU A 34 4.69 -2.26 15.64
N MET A 35 4.16 -2.43 14.42
CA MET A 35 3.53 -1.34 13.70
C MET A 35 2.18 -0.93 14.28
N SER A 36 1.41 -1.87 14.86
CA SER A 36 0.16 -1.53 15.55
C SER A 36 0.40 -0.64 16.76
N ALA A 37 1.47 -0.87 17.52
CA ALA A 37 1.87 -0.03 18.65
C ALA A 37 2.34 1.36 18.18
N ALA A 38 3.16 1.41 17.12
CA ALA A 38 3.61 2.66 16.52
C ALA A 38 2.43 3.51 16.00
N LEU A 39 1.44 2.87 15.35
CA LEU A 39 0.22 3.51 14.87
C LEU A 39 -0.68 3.97 16.03
N ALA A 40 -0.78 3.19 17.11
CA ALA A 40 -1.57 3.54 18.29
C ALA A 40 -1.05 4.83 18.95
N GLY A 41 0.27 5.07 18.90
CA GLY A 41 0.89 6.32 19.32
C GLY A 41 0.52 7.54 18.48
N VAL A 42 0.03 7.35 17.24
CA VAL A 42 -0.49 8.43 16.37
C VAL A 42 -2.01 8.53 16.50
N SER A 43 -2.73 7.41 16.38
CA SER A 43 -4.18 7.33 16.52
C SER A 43 -4.63 5.88 16.76
N LEU A 44 -5.38 5.67 17.86
CA LEU A 44 -5.98 4.37 18.17
C LEU A 44 -6.93 3.89 17.07
N ARG A 45 -7.66 4.80 16.43
CA ARG A 45 -8.55 4.47 15.31
C ARG A 45 -7.75 3.91 14.15
N VAL A 46 -6.67 4.58 13.75
CA VAL A 46 -5.82 4.13 12.64
C VAL A 46 -5.16 2.79 12.95
N SER A 47 -4.66 2.60 14.18
CA SER A 47 -4.11 1.32 14.62
C SER A 47 -5.12 0.18 14.50
N ARG A 48 -6.38 0.44 14.89
CA ARG A 48 -7.47 -0.52 14.76
C ARG A 48 -7.74 -0.89 13.29
N GLU A 49 -7.88 0.10 12.40
CA GLU A 49 -8.09 -0.15 10.96
C GLU A 49 -6.95 -0.98 10.35
N PHE A 50 -5.71 -0.65 10.72
CA PHE A 50 -4.55 -1.45 10.31
C PHE A 50 -4.68 -2.90 10.79
N VAL A 51 -4.90 -3.12 12.08
CA VAL A 51 -5.00 -4.47 12.66
C VAL A 51 -6.15 -5.28 12.04
N GLU A 52 -7.29 -4.65 11.75
CA GLU A 52 -8.41 -5.28 11.04
C GLU A 52 -8.02 -5.70 9.60
N ALA A 53 -7.19 -4.91 8.91
CA ALA A 53 -6.74 -5.19 7.55
C ALA A 53 -5.53 -6.15 7.45
N VAL A 54 -4.71 -6.29 8.51
CA VAL A 54 -3.49 -7.12 8.51
C VAL A 54 -3.72 -8.56 8.01
N PRO A 55 -4.76 -9.31 8.44
CA PRO A 55 -4.90 -10.71 8.04
C PRO A 55 -4.98 -10.90 6.52
N LYS A 56 -5.70 -10.02 5.82
CA LYS A 56 -5.78 -10.03 4.35
C LYS A 56 -4.48 -9.54 3.73
N ALA A 57 -3.93 -8.43 4.24
CA ALA A 57 -2.68 -7.88 3.75
C ALA A 57 -1.51 -8.88 3.86
N ALA A 58 -1.45 -9.67 4.93
CA ALA A 58 -0.41 -10.66 5.18
C ALA A 58 -0.47 -11.87 4.22
N ILE A 59 -1.54 -12.07 3.46
CA ILE A 59 -1.58 -13.06 2.37
C ILE A 59 -0.72 -12.57 1.19
N ILE A 60 -0.72 -11.25 0.96
CA ILE A 60 -0.07 -10.62 -0.19
C ILE A 60 1.35 -10.16 0.16
N LEU A 61 1.50 -9.46 1.28
CA LEU A 61 2.73 -8.78 1.66
C LEU A 61 3.71 -9.71 2.36
N SER A 62 5.01 -9.51 2.11
CA SER A 62 6.07 -10.00 2.97
C SER A 62 6.04 -9.28 4.34
N ALA A 63 6.81 -9.76 5.32
CA ALA A 63 6.90 -9.04 6.61
C ALA A 63 7.46 -7.62 6.43
N ASP A 64 8.42 -7.42 5.54
CA ASP A 64 9.01 -6.11 5.27
C ASP A 64 8.04 -5.20 4.52
N ASP A 65 7.33 -5.71 3.52
CA ASP A 65 6.28 -4.95 2.83
C ASP A 65 5.15 -4.57 3.79
N LEU A 66 4.80 -5.43 4.75
CA LEU A 66 3.80 -5.12 5.77
C LEU A 66 4.27 -3.97 6.67
N ARG A 67 5.55 -3.94 7.06
CA ARG A 67 6.14 -2.80 7.79
C ARG A 67 6.10 -1.52 6.96
N ASN A 68 6.51 -1.61 5.70
CA ASN A 68 6.55 -0.47 4.80
C ASN A 68 5.15 0.12 4.53
N TRP A 69 4.16 -0.75 4.33
CA TRP A 69 2.76 -0.37 4.21
C TRP A 69 2.24 0.33 5.47
N ALA A 70 2.54 -0.23 6.65
CA ALA A 70 2.14 0.36 7.91
C ALA A 70 2.83 1.72 8.17
N GLU A 71 4.11 1.86 7.83
CA GLU A 71 4.85 3.11 7.95
C GLU A 71 4.30 4.18 7.00
N MET A 72 3.94 3.81 5.77
CA MET A 72 3.26 4.70 4.84
C MET A 72 1.94 5.21 5.42
N GLY A 73 1.09 4.30 5.95
CA GLY A 73 -0.16 4.66 6.60
C GLY A 73 0.03 5.50 7.87
N ARG A 74 1.10 5.25 8.64
CA ARG A 74 1.47 6.06 9.82
C ARG A 74 1.81 7.49 9.43
N ARG A 75 2.61 7.68 8.39
CA ARG A 75 2.97 9.02 7.87
C ARG A 75 1.75 9.78 7.37
N LEU A 76 0.85 9.11 6.65
CA LEU A 76 -0.43 9.67 6.24
C LEU A 76 -1.26 10.10 7.46
N ALA A 77 -1.35 9.25 8.48
CA ALA A 77 -2.09 9.52 9.71
C ALA A 77 -1.54 10.70 10.52
N MET A 78 -0.22 10.90 10.52
CA MET A 78 0.42 12.07 11.17
C MET A 78 -0.04 13.39 10.54
N GLY A 79 -0.28 13.42 9.24
CA GLY A 79 -0.86 14.58 8.56
C GLY A 79 -2.38 14.67 8.72
N ASN A 80 -3.07 13.53 8.59
CA ASN A 80 -4.52 13.42 8.76
C ASN A 80 -4.92 11.98 9.13
N ALA A 81 -5.44 11.78 10.34
CA ALA A 81 -5.84 10.46 10.84
C ALA A 81 -6.95 9.79 10.01
N GLU A 82 -7.88 10.55 9.43
CA GLU A 82 -8.92 10.02 8.55
C GLU A 82 -8.33 9.47 7.25
N THR A 83 -7.33 10.15 6.69
CA THR A 83 -6.61 9.67 5.50
C THR A 83 -5.87 8.37 5.81
N GLY A 84 -5.17 8.28 6.95
CA GLY A 84 -4.52 7.04 7.38
C GLY A 84 -5.50 5.88 7.62
N ALA A 85 -6.64 6.16 8.25
CA ALA A 85 -7.70 5.17 8.46
C ALA A 85 -8.26 4.63 7.14
N ARG A 86 -8.62 5.52 6.21
CA ARG A 86 -9.12 5.15 4.87
C ARG A 86 -8.08 4.37 4.06
N PHE A 87 -6.80 4.71 4.19
CA PHE A 87 -5.72 3.98 3.54
C PHE A 87 -5.66 2.51 3.98
N PHE A 88 -5.78 2.23 5.28
CA PHE A 88 -5.81 0.85 5.78
C PHE A 88 -7.12 0.14 5.43
N ALA A 89 -8.26 0.84 5.48
CA ALA A 89 -9.55 0.29 5.08
C ALA A 89 -9.58 -0.11 3.59
N ALA A 90 -8.90 0.64 2.72
CA ALA A 90 -8.76 0.30 1.30
C ALA A 90 -7.92 -0.98 1.08
N GLY A 91 -7.04 -1.33 2.01
CA GLY A 91 -6.24 -2.54 1.97
C GLY A 91 -5.15 -2.52 0.87
N VAL A 92 -4.71 -3.72 0.48
CA VAL A 92 -3.57 -3.92 -0.45
C VAL A 92 -3.85 -4.97 -1.51
N ASP A 93 -5.12 -5.31 -1.73
CA ASP A 93 -5.52 -6.40 -2.64
C ASP A 93 -4.98 -6.16 -4.06
N GLU A 94 -4.96 -4.91 -4.49
CA GLU A 94 -4.41 -4.48 -5.78
C GLU A 94 -2.91 -4.75 -5.94
N LEU A 95 -2.13 -4.79 -4.85
CA LEU A 95 -0.70 -5.12 -4.91
C LEU A 95 -0.45 -6.59 -5.28
N ALA A 96 -1.48 -7.45 -5.24
CA ALA A 96 -1.38 -8.81 -5.75
C ALA A 96 -1.06 -8.85 -7.26
N LYS A 97 -1.45 -7.80 -8.01
CA LYS A 97 -1.16 -7.62 -9.44
C LYS A 97 0.31 -7.30 -9.72
N ILE A 98 1.08 -6.95 -8.69
CA ILE A 98 2.48 -6.57 -8.80
C ILE A 98 3.36 -7.78 -8.45
N PRO A 99 4.42 -8.06 -9.23
CA PRO A 99 5.39 -9.10 -8.92
C PRO A 99 6.01 -8.90 -7.54
N LYS A 100 6.21 -9.98 -6.80
CA LYS A 100 6.74 -9.91 -5.41
C LYS A 100 8.05 -9.14 -5.31
N ARG A 101 8.94 -9.28 -6.30
CA ARG A 101 10.24 -8.58 -6.35
C ARG A 101 10.10 -7.07 -6.57
N ALA A 102 9.00 -6.61 -7.15
CA ALA A 102 8.78 -5.22 -7.50
C ALA A 102 8.04 -4.42 -6.40
N ARG A 103 7.28 -5.10 -5.53
CA ARG A 103 6.49 -4.49 -4.44
C ARG A 103 7.29 -3.58 -3.50
N PRO A 104 8.52 -3.91 -3.08
CA PRO A 104 9.29 -3.02 -2.22
C PRO A 104 9.52 -1.63 -2.84
N TYR A 105 9.67 -1.56 -4.18
CA TYR A 105 9.87 -0.29 -4.87
C TYR A 105 8.62 0.60 -4.83
N VAL A 106 7.42 0.03 -4.83
CA VAL A 106 6.15 0.77 -4.66
C VAL A 106 6.20 1.60 -3.38
N PHE A 107 6.52 0.95 -2.26
CA PHE A 107 6.59 1.61 -0.97
C PHE A 107 7.75 2.59 -0.88
N GLN A 108 8.90 2.29 -1.50
CA GLN A 108 10.02 3.23 -1.56
C GLN A 108 9.64 4.52 -2.29
N ILE A 109 9.03 4.43 -3.48
CA ILE A 109 8.55 5.59 -4.24
C ILE A 109 7.58 6.41 -3.40
N CYS A 110 6.54 5.77 -2.87
CA CYS A 110 5.49 6.46 -2.10
C CYS A 110 6.06 7.10 -0.82
N THR A 111 6.98 6.43 -0.13
CA THR A 111 7.63 6.94 1.09
C THR A 111 8.48 8.17 0.79
N ARG A 112 9.18 8.21 -0.36
CA ARG A 112 9.93 9.39 -0.81
C ARG A 112 8.98 10.54 -1.17
N GLN A 113 7.92 10.26 -1.92
CA GLN A 113 6.93 11.25 -2.32
C GLN A 113 6.20 11.85 -1.11
N LEU A 114 5.89 11.04 -0.09
CA LEU A 114 5.21 11.46 1.14
C LEU A 114 5.93 12.57 1.90
N VAL A 115 7.25 12.71 1.74
CA VAL A 115 8.03 13.80 2.36
C VAL A 115 7.54 15.16 1.88
N LEU A 116 7.08 15.26 0.64
CA LEU A 116 6.67 16.52 0.00
C LEU A 116 5.18 16.59 -0.30
N SER A 117 4.54 15.47 -0.63
CA SER A 117 3.13 15.44 -1.00
C SER A 117 2.49 14.08 -0.73
N SER A 118 1.51 14.07 0.19
CA SER A 118 0.70 12.89 0.47
C SER A 118 -0.27 12.55 -0.67
N SER A 119 -0.75 13.54 -1.42
CA SER A 119 -1.65 13.28 -2.56
C SER A 119 -0.92 12.56 -3.69
N ILE A 120 0.28 13.03 -4.06
CA ILE A 120 1.10 12.40 -5.10
C ILE A 120 1.44 10.95 -4.72
N ALA A 121 1.79 10.71 -3.45
CA ALA A 121 2.10 9.37 -2.98
C ALA A 121 0.90 8.42 -3.04
N LEU A 122 -0.29 8.87 -2.66
CA LEU A 122 -1.51 8.06 -2.74
C LEU A 122 -1.93 7.79 -4.18
N GLU A 123 -1.91 8.82 -5.05
CA GLU A 123 -2.17 8.66 -6.47
C GLU A 123 -1.21 7.66 -7.10
N THR A 124 0.09 7.75 -6.78
CA THR A 124 1.11 6.82 -7.26
C THR A 124 0.87 5.40 -6.75
N PHE A 125 0.53 5.23 -5.48
CA PHE A 125 0.22 3.93 -4.88
C PHE A 125 -0.94 3.22 -5.61
N HIS A 126 -1.98 3.97 -5.99
CA HIS A 126 -3.13 3.44 -6.74
C HIS A 126 -2.86 3.25 -8.23
N LEU A 127 -1.93 4.02 -8.81
CA LEU A 127 -1.56 3.94 -10.22
C LEU A 127 -0.72 2.70 -10.54
N ILE A 128 0.26 2.36 -9.70
CA ILE A 128 1.24 1.30 -10.02
C ILE A 128 0.58 -0.07 -10.31
N PRO A 129 -0.43 -0.54 -9.56
CA PRO A 129 -1.15 -1.78 -9.91
C PRO A 129 -1.74 -1.77 -11.33
N GLN A 130 -2.20 -0.61 -11.81
CA GLN A 130 -2.77 -0.45 -13.15
C GLN A 130 -1.66 -0.53 -14.21
N ILE A 131 -0.52 0.13 -13.95
CA ILE A 131 0.67 0.03 -14.82
C ILE A 131 1.12 -1.43 -14.94
N ALA A 132 1.17 -2.18 -13.84
CA ALA A 132 1.56 -3.58 -13.84
C ALA A 132 0.67 -4.45 -14.75
N GLN A 133 -0.63 -4.18 -14.78
CA GLN A 133 -1.59 -4.88 -15.65
C GLN A 133 -1.40 -4.55 -17.13
N ILE A 134 -0.84 -3.39 -17.46
CA ILE A 134 -0.60 -2.96 -18.84
C ILE A 134 0.72 -3.56 -19.34
N ILE A 135 1.80 -3.42 -18.57
CA ILE A 135 3.15 -3.84 -18.99
C ILE A 135 3.23 -5.37 -19.14
N LYS A 136 2.64 -6.14 -18.22
CA LYS A 136 2.64 -7.62 -18.22
C LYS A 136 4.03 -8.30 -18.37
N ASP A 137 5.10 -7.54 -18.12
CA ASP A 137 6.49 -7.97 -18.07
C ASP A 137 7.05 -7.60 -16.69
N ASP A 138 7.37 -8.64 -15.91
CA ASP A 138 7.83 -8.52 -14.54
C ASP A 138 9.22 -7.84 -14.44
N GLU A 139 10.12 -8.11 -15.38
CA GLU A 139 11.47 -7.55 -15.39
C GLU A 139 11.44 -6.08 -15.78
N LEU A 140 10.70 -5.76 -16.85
CA LEU A 140 10.51 -4.39 -17.32
C LEU A 140 9.83 -3.53 -16.25
N LEU A 141 8.73 -4.00 -15.65
CA LEU A 141 8.06 -3.30 -14.56
C LEU A 141 9.00 -3.08 -13.37
N THR A 142 9.80 -4.08 -13.00
CA THR A 142 10.77 -3.95 -11.90
C THR A 142 11.82 -2.88 -12.21
N GLY A 143 12.34 -2.86 -13.45
CA GLY A 143 13.28 -1.85 -13.91
C GLY A 143 12.70 -0.43 -13.88
N ILE A 144 11.46 -0.28 -14.34
CA ILE A 144 10.73 1.00 -14.32
C ILE A 144 10.54 1.49 -12.89
N LEU A 145 10.06 0.64 -11.97
CA LEU A 145 9.84 1.05 -10.58
C LEU A 145 11.15 1.41 -9.88
N LYS A 146 12.24 0.70 -10.18
CA LYS A 146 13.58 1.05 -9.67
C LYS A 146 14.03 2.43 -10.18
N LEU A 147 13.82 2.74 -11.45
CA LEU A 147 14.10 4.08 -11.99
C LEU A 147 13.22 5.15 -11.34
N ALA A 148 11.93 4.86 -11.12
CA ALA A 148 11.02 5.76 -10.43
C ALA A 148 11.47 6.08 -8.99
N VAL A 149 12.08 5.12 -8.28
CA VAL A 149 12.71 5.39 -6.95
C VAL A 149 13.82 6.43 -7.09
N GLU A 150 14.70 6.29 -8.07
CA GLU A 150 15.80 7.25 -8.28
C GLU A 150 15.29 8.64 -8.62
N ILE A 151 14.22 8.75 -9.42
CA ILE A 151 13.56 10.02 -9.72
C ILE A 151 12.88 10.59 -8.46
N ALA A 152 12.21 9.75 -7.67
CA ALA A 152 11.50 10.15 -6.46
C ALA A 152 12.44 10.69 -5.37
N ASN A 153 13.70 10.26 -5.35
CA ASN A 153 14.74 10.85 -4.49
C ASN A 153 15.00 12.34 -4.78
N ARG A 154 14.69 12.80 -6.00
CA ARG A 154 14.92 14.20 -6.43
C ARG A 154 13.62 15.00 -6.58
N SER A 155 12.54 14.37 -7.02
CA SER A 155 11.26 15.04 -7.26
C SER A 155 10.07 14.08 -7.16
N ALA A 156 9.18 14.38 -6.21
CA ALA A 156 7.92 13.66 -6.08
C ALA A 156 7.04 13.82 -7.34
N LYS A 157 7.01 15.04 -7.92
CA LYS A 157 6.23 15.34 -9.12
C LYS A 157 6.75 14.57 -10.34
N HIS A 158 8.05 14.66 -10.64
CA HIS A 158 8.60 14.03 -11.84
C HIS A 158 8.55 12.50 -11.77
N SER A 159 8.66 11.90 -10.57
CA SER A 159 8.51 10.45 -10.42
C SER A 159 7.08 9.98 -10.70
N SER A 160 6.07 10.76 -10.25
CA SER A 160 4.67 10.48 -10.58
C SER A 160 4.40 10.65 -12.08
N GLU A 161 4.85 11.75 -12.68
CA GLU A 161 4.69 12.01 -14.13
C GLU A 161 5.36 10.92 -14.97
N PHE A 162 6.56 10.47 -14.59
CA PHE A 162 7.23 9.34 -15.24
C PHE A 162 6.37 8.08 -15.23
N LEU A 163 5.78 7.72 -14.08
CA LEU A 163 4.90 6.57 -13.95
C LEU A 163 3.60 6.74 -14.76
N GLN A 164 2.99 7.93 -14.76
CA GLN A 164 1.79 8.22 -15.54
C GLN A 164 2.00 8.05 -17.05
N ASN A 165 3.19 8.37 -17.55
CA ASN A 165 3.54 8.21 -18.97
C ASN A 165 4.06 6.82 -19.33
N THR A 166 4.36 5.97 -18.34
CA THR A 166 4.93 4.64 -18.57
C THR A 166 4.06 3.75 -19.47
N PRO A 167 2.72 3.64 -19.29
CA PRO A 167 1.89 2.83 -20.18
C PRO A 167 2.01 3.18 -21.65
N SER A 168 2.03 4.48 -21.97
CA SER A 168 2.16 4.97 -23.35
C SER A 168 3.54 4.65 -23.93
N ILE A 169 4.59 4.74 -23.12
CA ILE A 169 5.96 4.41 -23.53
C ILE A 169 6.09 2.91 -23.78
N ALA A 170 5.56 2.07 -22.88
CA ALA A 170 5.59 0.62 -23.05
C ALA A 170 4.87 0.20 -24.35
N ALA A 171 3.67 0.73 -24.60
CA ALA A 171 2.93 0.47 -25.83
C ALA A 171 3.69 0.91 -27.10
N ALA A 172 4.45 2.01 -27.05
CA ALA A 172 5.27 2.46 -28.16
C ALA A 172 6.49 1.57 -28.39
N LEU A 173 7.11 1.04 -27.33
CA LEU A 173 8.25 0.13 -27.44
C LEU A 173 7.86 -1.23 -28.03
N ASP A 174 6.67 -1.74 -27.72
CA ASP A 174 6.13 -2.95 -28.34
C ASP A 174 6.05 -2.84 -29.87
N VAL A 175 5.77 -1.64 -30.40
CA VAL A 175 5.73 -1.38 -31.85
C VAL A 175 7.10 -1.49 -32.52
N PHE A 176 8.19 -1.25 -31.79
CA PHE A 176 9.56 -1.35 -32.32
C PHE A 176 10.22 -2.72 -32.06
N GLY A 177 9.56 -3.59 -31.28
CA GLY A 177 10.07 -4.91 -30.90
C GLY A 177 9.75 -6.05 -31.86
N ASP A 178 8.92 -5.79 -32.88
CA ASP A 178 8.68 -6.64 -34.06
C ASP A 178 9.56 -6.22 -35.25
#